data_AF-A0A2N0FXF9-F1
#
_entry.id   AF-A0A2N0FXF9-F1
#
_cell.length_a   1.000
_cell.length_b   1.000
_cell.length_c   1.000
_cell.angle_alpha   90.00
_cell.angle_beta   90.00
_cell.angle_gamma   90.00
#
_symmetry.space_group_name_H-M   'P 1'
#
loop_
_entity.id
_entity.type
_entity.pdbx_description
1 polymer ?
#
loop_
_entity_poly.entity_id
_entity_poly.type
_entity_poly.pdbx_seq_one_letter_code
_entity_poly.pdbx_strand_id
1 'polypeptide(L)'
;MRYYFSCILFLILSCKTTKPALNEIKPAEEILACVLTNLPLTVGYESKMESYASIYKDTIFEIESLKSGMVEYSTNIELKSSERYLWLIKESEKGVDSLLIHCLTPLKSVDSNFIFQDCEIENEITEFDDVGNPIVSRIETIKM
;
A
#
# COMPACT_ATOMS: atom_id res chain seq x y z
N MET A 1 -70.70 -10.60 -55.37
CA MET A 1 -71.57 -10.37 -54.19
C MET A 1 -70.70 -9.97 -53.02
N ARG A 2 -71.11 -8.88 -52.37
CA ARG A 2 -70.70 -8.27 -51.10
C ARG A 2 -69.79 -9.11 -50.18
N TYR A 3 -68.64 -8.54 -49.84
CA TYR A 3 -67.94 -8.83 -48.58
C TYR A 3 -68.09 -7.61 -47.66
N TYR A 4 -68.88 -7.76 -46.61
CA TYR A 4 -68.89 -6.93 -45.41
C TYR A 4 -68.91 -7.90 -44.23
N PHE A 5 -67.87 -7.88 -43.40
CA PHE A 5 -67.78 -8.42 -42.04
C PHE A 5 -66.30 -8.19 -41.65
N SER A 6 -65.89 -7.72 -40.50
CA SER A 6 -66.54 -7.35 -39.25
C SER A 6 -65.54 -6.49 -38.48
N CYS A 7 -66.01 -5.52 -37.71
CA CYS A 7 -65.22 -4.83 -36.71
C CYS A 7 -64.64 -5.82 -35.70
N ILE A 8 -63.33 -5.76 -35.46
CA ILE A 8 -62.75 -6.16 -34.17
C ILE A 8 -61.84 -5.03 -33.69
N LEU A 9 -62.34 -4.37 -32.66
CA LEU A 9 -61.67 -3.39 -31.84
C LEU A 9 -60.78 -4.14 -30.84
N PHE A 10 -59.46 -3.99 -30.91
CA PHE A 10 -58.56 -4.34 -29.80
C PHE A 10 -57.86 -3.07 -29.32
N LEU A 11 -58.41 -2.51 -28.24
CA LEU A 11 -57.73 -1.61 -27.34
C LEU A 11 -56.76 -2.44 -26.50
N ILE A 12 -55.45 -2.28 -26.70
CA ILE A 12 -54.48 -2.55 -25.64
C ILE A 12 -53.45 -1.42 -25.60
N LEU A 13 -53.67 -0.58 -24.61
CA LEU A 13 -52.77 0.29 -23.85
C LEU A 13 -51.36 0.56 -24.40
N SER A 14 -51.09 1.85 -24.54
CA SER A 14 -49.79 2.51 -24.52
C SER A 14 -48.77 1.81 -23.61
N CYS A 15 -47.83 1.10 -24.21
CA CYS A 15 -46.58 0.77 -23.56
C CYS A 15 -45.77 2.07 -23.45
N LYS A 16 -45.82 2.70 -22.27
CA LYS A 16 -44.87 3.75 -21.89
C LYS A 16 -43.48 3.14 -22.04
N THR A 17 -42.70 3.69 -22.95
CA THR A 17 -41.27 3.42 -23.06
C THR A 17 -40.59 3.90 -21.77
N THR A 18 -40.38 2.97 -20.85
CA THR A 18 -39.39 3.16 -19.79
C THR A 18 -38.04 3.27 -20.50
N LYS A 19 -37.49 4.48 -20.55
CA LYS A 19 -36.08 4.68 -20.88
C LYS A 19 -35.28 3.69 -20.02
N PRO A 20 -34.36 2.89 -20.59
CA PRO A 20 -33.45 2.16 -19.73
C PRO A 20 -32.69 3.23 -18.94
N ALA A 21 -32.75 3.13 -17.61
CA ALA A 21 -31.80 3.82 -16.77
C ALA A 21 -30.43 3.47 -17.35
N LEU A 22 -29.73 4.51 -17.80
CA LEU A 22 -28.31 4.43 -18.06
C LEU A 22 -27.74 4.00 -16.70
N ASN A 23 -27.55 2.70 -16.50
CA ASN A 23 -26.58 2.25 -15.53
C ASN A 23 -25.29 2.85 -16.06
N GLU A 24 -24.93 3.99 -15.49
CA GLU A 24 -23.54 4.34 -15.32
C GLU A 24 -22.92 3.11 -14.67
N ILE A 25 -22.40 2.21 -15.51
CA ILE A 25 -21.27 1.41 -15.15
C ILE A 25 -20.23 2.49 -14.87
N LYS A 26 -20.18 2.93 -13.59
CA LYS A 26 -18.95 3.50 -13.07
C LYS A 26 -17.88 2.55 -13.57
N PRO A 27 -16.92 3.00 -14.38
CA PRO A 27 -15.84 2.13 -14.77
C PRO A 27 -15.37 1.51 -13.47
N ALA A 28 -15.26 0.18 -13.45
CA ALA A 28 -14.51 -0.46 -12.39
C ALA A 28 -13.19 0.28 -12.38
N GLU A 29 -13.04 1.22 -11.42
CA GLU A 29 -11.75 1.71 -11.02
C GLU A 29 -10.99 0.41 -10.84
N GLU A 30 -10.00 0.20 -11.71
CA GLU A 30 -8.94 -0.72 -11.43
C GLU A 30 -8.58 -0.42 -9.98
N ILE A 31 -8.97 -1.30 -9.07
CA ILE A 31 -8.40 -1.32 -7.74
C ILE A 31 -6.94 -1.54 -8.08
N LEU A 32 -6.17 -0.45 -8.11
CA LEU A 32 -4.74 -0.48 -8.27
C LEU A 32 -4.29 -1.36 -7.12
N ALA A 33 -4.02 -2.63 -7.40
CA ALA A 33 -3.85 -3.62 -6.35
C ALA A 33 -2.68 -3.14 -5.50
N CYS A 34 -2.97 -2.70 -4.28
CA CYS A 34 -2.00 -1.99 -3.48
C CYS A 34 -0.80 -2.91 -3.24
N VAL A 35 0.40 -2.45 -3.61
CA VAL A 35 1.58 -3.32 -3.50
C VAL A 35 1.85 -3.75 -2.06
N LEU A 36 1.50 -2.91 -1.09
CA LEU A 36 1.64 -3.21 0.33
C LEU A 36 0.86 -4.46 0.76
N THR A 37 -0.26 -4.79 0.11
CA THR A 37 -1.02 -6.01 0.45
C THR A 37 -0.32 -7.28 -0.01
N ASN A 38 0.68 -7.16 -0.89
CA ASN A 38 1.42 -8.28 -1.45
C ASN A 38 2.82 -8.39 -0.86
N LEU A 39 3.31 -7.37 -0.14
CA LEU A 39 4.60 -7.43 0.53
C LEU A 39 4.56 -8.56 1.58
N PRO A 40 5.59 -9.42 1.62
CA PRO A 40 5.71 -10.41 2.68
C PRO A 40 5.70 -9.68 4.02
N LEU A 41 4.80 -10.08 4.93
CA LEU A 41 4.75 -9.52 6.27
C LEU A 41 5.61 -10.41 7.15
N THR A 42 6.91 -10.11 7.27
CA THR A 42 7.71 -10.72 8.34
C THR A 42 7.14 -10.24 9.69
N VAL A 43 6.28 -11.07 10.28
CA VAL A 43 5.78 -10.88 11.65
C VAL A 43 6.96 -11.06 12.61
N GLY A 44 7.18 -10.07 13.48
CA GLY A 44 8.27 -10.11 14.46
C GLY A 44 9.67 -9.80 13.89
N TYR A 45 9.76 -8.90 12.90
CA TYR A 45 11.06 -8.46 12.35
C TYR A 45 12.01 -7.91 13.44
N GLU A 46 11.49 -7.32 14.53
CA GLU A 46 12.29 -6.89 15.67
C GLU A 46 13.10 -8.04 16.29
N SER A 47 12.47 -9.20 16.47
CA SER A 47 13.16 -10.40 16.99
C SER A 47 14.23 -10.90 16.01
N LYS A 48 13.94 -10.85 14.70
CA LYS A 48 14.96 -11.13 13.68
C LYS A 48 16.12 -10.13 13.80
N MET A 49 15.85 -8.83 13.86
CA MET A 49 16.87 -7.79 14.02
C MET A 49 17.75 -8.04 15.26
N GLU A 50 17.17 -8.40 16.40
CA GLU A 50 17.91 -8.74 17.61
C GLU A 50 18.81 -9.96 17.43
N SER A 51 18.29 -11.03 16.82
CA SER A 51 19.06 -12.23 16.56
C SER A 51 20.26 -11.94 15.67
N TYR A 52 20.10 -11.14 14.61
CA TYR A 52 21.19 -10.78 13.72
C TYR A 52 22.17 -9.79 14.37
N ALA A 53 21.70 -8.83 15.16
CA ALA A 53 22.57 -7.88 15.89
C ALA A 53 23.51 -8.57 16.88
N SER A 54 23.12 -9.73 17.41
CA SER A 54 23.99 -10.54 18.28
C SER A 54 25.17 -11.18 17.54
N ILE A 55 25.07 -11.35 16.22
CA ILE A 55 26.03 -12.08 15.38
C ILE A 55 26.84 -11.13 14.49
N TYR A 56 26.17 -10.14 13.87
CA TYR A 56 26.73 -9.27 12.85
C TYR A 56 26.48 -7.80 13.22
N LYS A 57 27.54 -7.13 13.72
CA LYS A 57 27.44 -5.77 14.25
C LYS A 57 27.38 -4.69 13.16
N ASP A 58 27.96 -4.95 11.99
CA ASP A 58 27.98 -4.00 10.86
C ASP A 58 27.68 -4.76 9.56
N THR A 59 26.40 -4.92 9.22
CA THR A 59 25.98 -5.69 8.03
C THR A 59 24.62 -5.23 7.54
N ILE A 60 24.43 -5.31 6.21
CA ILE A 60 23.14 -5.14 5.55
C ILE A 60 22.76 -6.49 4.94
N PHE A 61 21.53 -6.92 5.15
CA PHE A 61 21.00 -8.11 4.49
C PHE A 61 19.51 -7.97 4.21
N GLU A 62 19.09 -8.54 3.09
CA GLU A 62 17.69 -8.66 2.70
C GLU A 62 17.00 -9.71 3.58
N ILE A 63 15.79 -9.39 4.06
CA ILE A 63 14.95 -10.34 4.78
C ILE A 63 13.83 -10.93 3.92
N GLU A 64 13.34 -10.16 2.97
CA GLU A 64 12.27 -10.54 2.07
C GLU A 64 12.28 -9.66 0.83
N SER A 65 11.79 -10.20 -0.29
CA SER A 65 11.65 -9.50 -1.55
C SER A 65 10.38 -9.93 -2.28
N LEU A 66 9.83 -9.02 -3.06
CA LEU A 66 8.66 -9.19 -3.91
C LEU A 66 8.88 -8.49 -5.24
N LYS A 67 8.69 -9.23 -6.32
CA LYS A 67 8.62 -8.66 -7.66
C LYS A 67 7.18 -8.42 -8.09
N SER A 68 6.86 -7.19 -8.48
CA SER A 68 5.57 -6.79 -9.03
C SER A 68 5.77 -6.11 -10.39
N GLY A 69 5.55 -6.86 -11.47
CA GLY A 69 5.85 -6.41 -12.83
C GLY A 69 7.33 -6.14 -13.04
N MET A 70 7.67 -4.89 -13.38
CA MET A 70 9.06 -4.41 -13.58
C MET A 70 9.67 -3.79 -12.32
N VAL A 71 8.95 -3.80 -11.20
CA VAL A 71 9.42 -3.24 -9.94
C VAL A 71 9.73 -4.37 -8.97
N GLU A 72 10.88 -4.26 -8.31
CA GLU A 72 11.31 -5.16 -7.24
C GLU A 72 11.29 -4.38 -5.93
N TYR A 73 10.61 -4.94 -4.94
CA TYR A 73 10.52 -4.40 -3.60
C TYR A 73 11.27 -5.34 -2.67
N SER A 74 12.19 -4.82 -1.87
CA SER A 74 12.89 -5.62 -0.87
C SER A 74 12.92 -4.92 0.48
N THR A 75 12.78 -5.70 1.55
CA THR A 75 12.96 -5.20 2.90
C THR A 75 14.36 -5.60 3.37
N ASN A 76 15.16 -4.60 3.75
CA ASN A 76 16.55 -4.78 4.18
C ASN A 76 16.71 -4.36 5.63
N ILE A 77 17.42 -5.19 6.40
CA ILE A 77 17.90 -4.83 7.73
C ILE A 77 19.33 -4.31 7.59
N GLU A 78 19.58 -3.11 8.11
CA GLU A 78 20.92 -2.56 8.30
C GLU A 78 21.21 -2.52 9.80
N LEU A 79 22.27 -3.23 10.20
CA LEU A 79 22.77 -3.26 11.57
C LEU A 79 24.08 -2.48 11.63
N LYS A 80 24.17 -1.58 12.60
CA LYS A 80 25.40 -0.92 13.01
C LYS A 80 25.66 -1.19 14.48
N SER A 81 26.87 -0.88 14.95
CA SER A 81 27.31 -1.13 16.33
C SER A 81 26.29 -0.79 17.43
N SER A 82 25.48 0.25 17.25
CA SER A 82 24.47 0.73 18.22
C SER A 82 23.15 1.16 17.58
N GLU A 83 22.97 0.91 16.29
CA GLU A 83 21.83 1.43 15.54
C GLU A 83 21.27 0.33 14.66
N ARG A 84 19.96 0.36 14.45
CA ARG A 84 19.27 -0.64 13.65
C ARG A 84 18.25 0.05 12.78
N TYR A 85 18.24 -0.33 11.51
CA TYR A 85 17.37 0.26 10.50
C TYR A 85 16.69 -0.83 9.71
N LEU A 86 15.43 -0.60 9.37
CA LEU A 86 14.65 -1.39 8.43
C LEU A 86 14.28 -0.50 7.25
N TRP A 87 14.74 -0.88 6.08
CA TRP A 87 14.54 -0.16 4.84
C TRP A 87 13.60 -0.92 3.93
N LEU A 88 12.66 -0.23 3.32
CA LEU A 88 11.94 -0.70 2.14
C LEU A 88 12.60 -0.11 0.90
N ILE A 89 13.19 -0.98 0.08
CA ILE A 89 13.84 -0.62 -1.17
C ILE A 89 12.88 -0.91 -2.32
N LYS A 90 12.80 0.03 -3.27
CA LYS A 90 12.02 -0.08 -4.51
C LYS A 90 12.96 0.10 -5.68
N GLU A 91 13.25 -0.97 -6.40
CA GLU A 91 14.08 -0.96 -7.60
C GLU A 91 13.21 -1.03 -8.85
N SER A 92 13.48 -0.17 -9.81
CA SER A 92 12.78 -0.13 -11.11
C SER A 92 13.74 0.30 -12.22
N GLU A 93 13.27 0.27 -13.47
CA GLU A 93 14.04 0.80 -14.61
C GLU A 93 14.41 2.29 -14.46
N LYS A 94 13.66 3.04 -13.64
CA LYS A 94 13.91 4.46 -13.39
C LYS A 94 14.98 4.72 -12.33
N GLY A 95 15.36 3.69 -11.56
CA GLY A 95 16.30 3.80 -10.46
C GLY A 95 15.84 3.08 -9.19
N VAL A 96 16.57 3.34 -8.12
CA VAL A 96 16.36 2.76 -6.79
C VAL A 96 15.91 3.85 -5.84
N ASP A 97 14.75 3.65 -5.21
CA ASP A 97 14.24 4.46 -4.11
C ASP A 97 14.34 3.65 -2.80
N SER A 98 14.57 4.34 -1.68
CA SER A 98 14.62 3.72 -0.36
C SER A 98 13.78 4.50 0.64
N LEU A 99 12.95 3.81 1.40
CA LEU A 99 12.15 4.35 2.48
C LEU A 99 12.59 3.74 3.81
N LEU A 100 12.94 4.58 4.78
CA LEU A 100 13.16 4.11 6.15
C LEU A 100 11.80 3.86 6.78
N ILE A 101 11.54 2.60 7.18
CA ILE A 101 10.25 2.21 7.76
C ILE A 101 10.33 1.85 9.24
N HIS A 102 11.53 1.59 9.74
CA HIS A 102 11.77 1.48 11.17
C HIS A 102 13.21 1.87 11.50
N CYS A 103 13.41 2.66 12.55
CA CYS A 103 14.72 2.78 13.16
C CYS A 103 14.62 3.06 14.65
N LEU A 104 15.60 2.56 15.38
CA LEU A 104 15.82 2.94 16.77
C LEU A 104 17.28 3.34 16.96
N THR A 105 17.49 4.63 17.11
CA THR A 105 18.79 5.25 17.41
C THR A 105 18.64 6.15 18.63
N PRO A 106 19.73 6.55 19.30
CA PRO A 106 19.65 7.48 20.44
C PRO A 106 19.04 8.84 20.08
N LEU A 107 19.17 9.28 18.82
CA LEU A 107 18.79 10.63 18.37
C LEU A 107 17.53 10.66 17.49
N LYS A 108 17.07 9.50 17.03
CA LYS A 108 15.94 9.40 16.11
C LYS A 108 15.24 8.05 16.22
N SER A 109 13.91 8.08 16.21
CA SER A 109 13.06 6.93 15.96
C SER A 109 12.21 7.15 14.71
N VAL A 110 11.96 6.08 13.99
CA VAL A 110 10.98 6.01 12.91
C VAL A 110 10.16 4.76 13.16
N ASP A 111 8.84 4.89 13.15
CA ASP A 111 7.90 3.77 13.18
C ASP A 111 6.86 3.95 12.07
N SER A 112 6.64 2.90 11.28
CA SER A 112 5.74 2.93 10.13
C SER A 112 4.43 2.22 10.40
N ASN A 113 3.33 2.91 10.10
CA ASN A 113 2.00 2.34 9.97
C ASN A 113 1.64 2.15 8.49
N PHE A 114 1.17 0.96 8.12
CA PHE A 114 0.83 0.60 6.74
C PHE A 114 -0.68 0.70 6.53
N ILE A 115 -1.12 1.68 5.72
CA ILE A 115 -2.53 1.92 5.39
C ILE A 115 -2.85 1.25 4.06
N PHE A 116 -3.26 -0.01 4.12
CA PHE A 116 -3.50 -0.83 2.92
C PHE A 116 -4.65 -0.33 2.05
N GLN A 117 -5.66 0.31 2.63
CA GLN A 117 -6.85 0.80 1.91
C GLN A 117 -6.48 1.91 0.93
N ASP A 118 -5.57 2.79 1.33
CA ASP A 118 -5.14 3.97 0.56
C ASP A 118 -3.80 3.75 -0.15
N CYS A 119 -3.14 2.62 0.11
CA CYS A 119 -1.81 2.27 -0.34
C CYS A 119 -0.73 3.28 0.08
N GLU A 120 -0.78 3.62 1.36
CA GLU A 120 0.07 4.62 1.97
C GLU A 120 0.85 4.03 3.15
N ILE A 121 2.04 4.59 3.39
CA ILE A 121 2.84 4.35 4.59
C ILE A 121 2.89 5.66 5.35
N GLU A 122 2.48 5.65 6.61
CA GLU A 122 2.66 6.76 7.53
C GLU A 122 3.85 6.49 8.42
N ASN A 123 4.83 7.38 8.39
CA ASN A 123 5.99 7.34 9.26
C ASN A 123 5.80 8.32 10.40
N GLU A 124 5.74 7.82 11.64
CA GLU A 124 5.93 8.63 12.82
C GLU A 124 7.44 8.79 13.08
N ILE A 125 7.92 10.01 12.93
CA ILE A 125 9.34 10.35 13.06
C ILE A 125 9.51 11.21 14.30
N THR A 126 10.31 10.73 15.26
CA THR A 126 10.67 11.49 16.44
C THR A 126 12.18 11.71 16.49
N GLU A 127 12.59 12.95 16.74
CA GLU A 127 13.98 13.35 16.97
C GLU A 127 14.17 13.64 18.46
N PHE A 128 15.30 13.20 19.02
CA PHE A 128 15.60 13.29 20.45
C PHE A 128 16.85 14.14 20.70
N ASP A 129 16.91 14.77 21.87
CA ASP A 129 18.11 15.44 22.36
C ASP A 129 19.14 14.43 22.91
N ASP A 130 20.33 14.92 23.28
CA ASP A 130 21.43 14.10 23.79
C ASP A 130 21.13 13.37 25.12
N VAL A 131 20.01 13.70 25.77
CA VAL A 131 19.54 13.05 27.01
C VAL A 131 18.27 12.21 26.79
N GLY A 132 17.82 12.08 25.54
CA GLY A 132 16.70 11.22 25.14
C GLY A 132 15.31 11.85 25.24
N ASN A 133 15.19 13.17 25.41
CA ASN A 133 13.88 13.84 25.36
C ASN A 133 13.47 14.12 23.91
N PRO A 134 12.19 13.96 23.56
CA PRO A 134 11.70 14.30 22.22
C PRO A 134 11.78 15.81 21.98
N ILE A 135 12.42 16.22 20.87
CA ILE A 135 12.49 17.60 20.40
C ILE A 135 11.38 17.86 19.38
N VAL A 136 11.20 16.94 18.44
CA VAL A 136 10.24 17.05 17.32
C VAL A 136 9.61 15.69 17.10
N SER A 137 8.28 15.66 16.95
CA SER A 137 7.56 14.52 16.38
C SER A 137 6.74 15.00 15.19
N ARG A 138 6.79 14.26 14.09
CA ARG A 138 6.02 14.55 12.88
C ARG A 138 5.56 13.27 12.20
N ILE A 139 4.51 13.40 11.40
CA ILE A 139 3.98 12.33 10.56
C ILE A 139 4.31 12.67 9.11
N GLU A 140 4.92 11.73 8.40
CA GLU A 140 5.16 11.81 6.96
C GLU A 140 4.37 10.68 6.27
N THR A 141 3.57 11.02 5.26
CA THR A 141 2.80 10.03 4.49
C THR A 141 3.41 9.82 3.11
N ILE A 142 3.67 8.57 2.75
CA ILE A 142 4.26 8.16 1.49
C ILE A 142 3.26 7.30 0.72
N LYS A 143 3.01 7.65 -0.55
CA LYS A 143 2.15 6.88 -1.46
C LYS A 143 2.99 5.94 -2.31
N MET A 144 2.57 4.68 -2.43
CA MET A 144 3.38 3.57 -2.99
C MET A 144 3.15 3.27 -4.47
#